data_AF-A0A7V5XHB5-F1
#
_entry.id   AF-A0A7V5XHB5-F1
#
_cell.length_a   1.000
_cell.length_b   1.000
_cell.length_c   1.000
_cell.angle_alpha   90.00
_cell.angle_beta   90.00
_cell.angle_gamma   90.00
#
_symmetry.space_group_name_H-M   'P 1'
#
loop_
_entity.id
_entity.type
_entity.pdbx_description
1 polymer ?
#
loop_
_entity_poly.entity_id
_entity_poly.type
_entity_poly.pdbx_seq_one_letter_code
_entity_poly.pdbx_strand_id
1 'polypeptide(L)'
;MPYFVVHEHHATHLHFDLRLEKDGVLKSWAIPKGPSMNPQDKRLAIQVEDHALEYGNFEGIIPEGQYGAGEVYIWDKGNYHTVKGALEEGHWEIYMEGKILKGNFVLLKIKGKPNYWLFIKKKDKFADYNFKLKLIHLHYTLQNDFLWINLLIIILN
;
A
#
# COMPACT_ATOMS: atom_id res chain seq x y z
N MET A 1 15.76 9.61 4.61
CA MET A 1 14.51 9.53 5.40
C MET A 1 13.84 8.23 5.01
N PRO A 2 13.30 7.45 5.95
CA PRO A 2 12.72 6.16 5.62
C PRO A 2 11.52 6.35 4.69
N TYR A 3 11.38 5.48 3.69
CA TYR A 3 10.29 5.54 2.73
C TYR A 3 9.21 4.51 3.01
N PHE A 4 8.02 4.75 2.46
CA PHE A 4 6.94 3.77 2.40
C PHE A 4 6.54 3.51 0.96
N VAL A 5 5.98 2.33 0.73
CA VAL A 5 5.26 2.00 -0.49
C VAL A 5 3.97 1.27 -0.13
N VAL A 6 2.95 1.48 -0.94
CA VAL A 6 1.71 0.70 -0.92
C VAL A 6 1.58 0.03 -2.27
N HIS A 7 1.59 -1.30 -2.30
CA HIS A 7 1.28 -2.04 -3.51
C HIS A 7 -0.21 -2.34 -3.59
N GLU A 8 -0.82 -2.14 -4.75
CA GLU A 8 -2.10 -2.75 -5.12
C GLU A 8 -1.81 -4.14 -5.68
N HIS A 9 -2.32 -5.17 -5.01
CA HIS A 9 -1.95 -6.55 -5.28
C HIS A 9 -3.19 -7.38 -5.65
N HIS A 10 -3.26 -7.77 -6.92
CA HIS A 10 -4.29 -8.62 -7.51
C HIS A 10 -3.90 -10.09 -7.41
N ALA A 11 -3.80 -10.59 -6.19
CA ALA A 11 -3.64 -12.02 -5.94
C ALA A 11 -5.00 -12.74 -6.05
N THR A 12 -5.14 -13.91 -5.40
CA THR A 12 -6.45 -14.59 -5.27
C THR A 12 -7.56 -13.67 -4.78
N HIS A 13 -7.21 -12.70 -3.94
CA HIS A 13 -8.08 -11.60 -3.54
C HIS A 13 -7.31 -10.29 -3.67
N LEU A 14 -7.97 -9.27 -4.20
CA LEU A 14 -7.45 -7.90 -4.19
C LEU A 14 -7.17 -7.46 -2.75
N HIS A 15 -5.96 -7.00 -2.51
CA HIS A 15 -5.55 -6.35 -1.27
C HIS A 15 -4.47 -5.32 -1.54
N PHE A 16 -4.06 -4.61 -0.48
CA PHE A 16 -3.00 -3.62 -0.55
C PHE A 16 -1.90 -3.95 0.43
N ASP A 17 -0.65 -3.98 -0.01
CA ASP A 17 0.48 -4.21 0.88
C ASP A 17 1.11 -2.87 1.29
N LEU A 18 0.89 -2.46 2.54
CA LEU A 18 1.62 -1.34 3.14
C LEU A 18 3.00 -1.83 3.60
N ARG A 19 4.03 -1.09 3.19
CA ARG A 19 5.42 -1.42 3.50
C ARG A 19 6.15 -0.19 3.99
N LEU A 20 6.82 -0.31 5.14
CA LEU A 20 7.54 0.76 5.80
C LEU A 20 9.01 0.36 5.94
N GLU A 21 9.92 1.14 5.36
CA GLU A 21 11.36 0.96 5.56
C GLU A 21 11.72 1.18 7.04
N LYS A 22 12.20 0.14 7.72
CA LYS A 22 12.70 0.23 9.09
C LYS A 22 13.74 -0.85 9.33
N ASP A 23 14.86 -0.46 9.93
CA ASP A 23 15.98 -1.34 10.30
C ASP A 23 16.52 -2.18 9.11
N GLY A 24 16.62 -1.56 7.93
CA GLY A 24 17.20 -2.17 6.73
C GLY A 24 16.26 -3.10 5.94
N VAL A 25 14.99 -3.19 6.33
CA VAL A 25 13.97 -4.02 5.64
C VAL A 25 12.66 -3.26 5.47
N LEU A 26 11.75 -3.82 4.66
CA LEU A 26 10.38 -3.38 4.53
C LEU A 26 9.47 -4.15 5.49
N LYS A 27 9.15 -3.54 6.64
CA LYS A 27 8.10 -4.04 7.53
C LYS A 27 6.76 -3.96 6.81
N SER A 28 6.06 -5.09 6.69
CA SER A 28 4.98 -5.24 5.70
C SER A 28 3.66 -5.68 6.34
N TRP A 29 2.56 -5.14 5.81
CA TRP A 29 1.20 -5.51 6.18
C TRP A 29 0.29 -5.62 4.95
N ALA A 30 -0.44 -6.72 4.85
CA ALA A 30 -1.57 -6.84 3.92
C ALA A 30 -2.81 -6.14 4.51
N ILE A 31 -3.44 -5.26 3.72
CA ILE A 31 -4.63 -4.48 4.07
C ILE A 31 -5.75 -4.88 3.10
N PRO A 32 -6.62 -5.85 3.45
CA PRO A 32 -7.59 -6.43 2.51
C PRO A 32 -8.55 -5.43 1.89
N LYS A 33 -8.94 -4.39 2.64
CA LYS A 33 -9.84 -3.34 2.13
C LYS A 33 -9.10 -2.08 1.65
N GLY A 34 -7.76 -2.13 1.60
CA GLY A 34 -6.91 -0.98 1.31
C GLY A 34 -6.87 0.11 2.38
N PRO A 35 -5.91 1.04 2.30
CA PRO A 35 -5.79 2.18 3.20
C PRO A 35 -6.95 3.18 3.00
N SER A 36 -7.12 4.11 3.94
CA SER A 36 -8.15 5.16 3.84
C SER A 36 -7.67 6.48 4.40
N MET A 37 -8.06 7.58 3.76
CA MET A 37 -7.90 8.93 4.30
C MET A 37 -9.07 9.35 5.21
N ASN A 38 -10.08 8.51 5.39
CA ASN A 38 -11.19 8.76 6.33
C ASN A 38 -10.80 8.31 7.75
N PRO A 39 -10.76 9.23 8.74
CA PRO A 39 -10.44 8.87 10.13
C PRO A 39 -11.47 7.96 10.83
N GLN A 40 -12.66 7.77 10.25
CA GLN A 40 -13.68 6.86 10.76
C GLN A 40 -13.43 5.41 10.33
N ASP A 41 -12.62 5.20 9.29
CA ASP A 41 -12.30 3.87 8.79
C ASP A 41 -11.21 3.22 9.65
N LYS A 42 -11.51 2.05 10.21
CA LYS A 42 -10.53 1.18 10.87
C LYS A 42 -10.15 0.06 9.92
N ARG A 43 -9.00 0.17 9.24
CA ARG A 43 -8.54 -0.83 8.28
C ARG A 43 -7.79 -1.93 9.02
N LEU A 44 -8.21 -3.18 8.84
CA LEU A 44 -7.42 -4.32 9.28
C LEU A 44 -6.12 -4.36 8.46
N ALA A 45 -4.99 -4.45 9.15
CA ALA A 45 -3.66 -4.62 8.57
C ALA A 45 -3.05 -5.90 9.17
N ILE A 46 -2.77 -6.88 8.34
CA ILE A 46 -2.24 -8.18 8.75
C ILE A 46 -0.75 -8.16 8.47
N GLN A 47 0.06 -8.24 9.53
CA GLN A 47 1.52 -8.25 9.40
C GLN A 47 1.95 -9.52 8.66
N VAL A 48 2.81 -9.34 7.67
CA VAL A 48 3.40 -10.40 6.84
C VAL A 48 4.92 -10.34 6.95
N GLU A 49 5.61 -11.24 6.26
CA GLU A 49 7.06 -11.33 6.23
C GLU A 49 7.70 -10.01 5.79
N ASP A 50 8.88 -9.73 6.35
CA ASP A 50 9.69 -8.59 5.92
C ASP A 50 10.12 -8.79 4.47
N HIS A 51 10.22 -7.69 3.72
CA HIS A 51 10.70 -7.71 2.33
C HIS A 51 12.00 -6.94 2.19
N ALA A 52 12.82 -7.31 1.20
CA ALA A 52 14.02 -6.58 0.85
C ALA A 52 13.68 -5.17 0.34
N LEU A 53 14.59 -4.20 0.52
CA LEU A 53 14.34 -2.81 0.15
C LEU A 53 14.14 -2.64 -1.36
N GLU A 54 14.79 -3.46 -2.17
CA GLU A 54 14.67 -3.46 -3.64
C GLU A 54 13.23 -3.78 -4.07
N TYR A 55 12.51 -4.58 -3.29
CA TYR A 55 11.12 -4.95 -3.56
C TYR A 55 10.17 -3.75 -3.52
N GLY A 56 10.54 -2.65 -2.84
CA GLY A 56 9.72 -1.44 -2.78
C GLY A 56 9.61 -0.66 -4.11
N ASN A 57 10.31 -1.11 -5.15
CA ASN A 57 10.20 -0.61 -6.51
C ASN A 57 9.58 -1.62 -7.48
N PHE A 58 9.12 -2.78 -7.00
CA PHE A 58 8.59 -3.82 -7.85
C PHE A 58 7.20 -3.47 -8.38
N GLU A 59 7.04 -3.56 -9.69
CA GLU A 59 5.76 -3.61 -10.40
C GLU A 59 5.83 -4.73 -11.43
N GLY A 60 4.76 -5.49 -11.60
CA GLY A 60 4.73 -6.59 -12.56
C GLY A 60 3.82 -7.74 -12.12
N ILE A 61 4.10 -8.92 -12.67
CA ILE A 61 3.32 -10.13 -12.44
C ILE A 61 4.16 -11.13 -11.67
N ILE A 62 3.66 -11.58 -10.51
CA ILE A 62 4.22 -12.70 -9.78
C ILE A 62 3.65 -13.99 -10.40
N PRO A 63 4.50 -14.92 -10.89
CA PRO A 63 4.05 -16.10 -11.60
C PRO A 63 3.11 -16.99 -10.79
N GLU A 64 2.18 -17.66 -11.47
CA GLU A 64 1.31 -18.66 -10.83
C GLU A 64 2.11 -19.76 -10.12
N GLY A 65 1.57 -20.25 -9.01
CA GLY A 65 2.23 -21.24 -8.15
C GLY A 65 3.29 -20.68 -7.21
N GLN A 66 3.68 -19.40 -7.36
CA GLN A 66 4.50 -18.70 -6.38
C GLN A 66 3.62 -18.09 -5.26
N TYR A 67 4.21 -17.91 -4.08
CA TYR A 67 3.55 -17.19 -3.00
C TYR A 67 3.32 -15.74 -3.42
N GLY A 68 2.07 -15.27 -3.34
CA GLY A 68 1.69 -13.94 -3.82
C GLY A 68 1.52 -13.85 -5.34
N ALA A 69 1.23 -14.95 -6.05
CA ALA A 69 0.92 -14.89 -7.48
C ALA A 69 -0.19 -13.88 -7.79
N GLY A 70 0.03 -13.04 -8.81
CA GLY A 70 -0.86 -11.94 -9.15
C GLY A 70 -0.16 -10.71 -9.74
N GLU A 71 -0.94 -9.73 -10.18
CA GLU A 71 -0.43 -8.45 -10.65
C GLU A 71 -0.17 -7.51 -9.45
N VAL A 72 0.94 -6.79 -9.50
CA VAL A 72 1.40 -5.87 -8.45
C VAL A 72 1.70 -4.52 -9.06
N TYR A 73 1.08 -3.48 -8.52
CA TYR A 73 1.27 -2.08 -8.94
C TYR A 73 1.61 -1.18 -7.75
N ILE A 74 2.39 -0.13 -7.94
CA ILE A 74 2.68 0.85 -6.88
C ILE A 74 1.52 1.84 -6.78
N TRP A 75 0.63 1.60 -5.81
CA TRP A 75 -0.56 2.42 -5.57
C TRP A 75 -0.22 3.79 -4.98
N ASP A 76 0.71 3.83 -4.02
CA ASP A 76 1.27 5.07 -3.49
C ASP A 76 2.68 4.85 -2.99
N LYS A 77 3.47 5.91 -2.96
CA LYS A 77 4.84 5.90 -2.46
C LYS A 77 5.22 7.28 -1.97
N GLY A 78 6.02 7.32 -0.91
CA GLY A 78 6.51 8.57 -0.36
C GLY A 78 7.47 8.36 0.79
N ASN A 79 7.80 9.45 1.47
CA ASN A 79 8.55 9.39 2.72
C ASN A 79 7.61 9.23 3.90
N TYR A 80 8.12 8.71 5.01
CA TYR A 80 7.42 8.80 6.27
C TYR A 80 8.42 9.09 7.40
N HIS A 81 7.90 9.47 8.56
CA HIS A 81 8.69 9.50 9.79
C HIS A 81 7.83 9.10 10.99
N THR A 82 8.48 8.56 12.02
CA THR A 82 7.83 8.28 13.30
C THR A 82 7.47 9.59 13.99
N VAL A 83 6.22 9.72 14.40
CA VAL A 83 5.74 10.82 15.25
C VAL A 83 5.90 10.43 16.72
N LYS A 84 5.49 9.21 17.09
CA LYS A 84 5.67 8.65 18.43
C LYS A 84 5.42 7.14 18.46
N GLY A 85 5.86 6.52 19.55
CA GLY A 85 5.77 5.07 19.75
C GLY A 85 6.65 4.31 18.77
N ALA A 86 6.48 2.99 18.75
CA ALA A 86 7.28 2.11 17.92
C ALA A 86 6.50 0.85 17.51
N LEU A 87 7.01 0.18 16.48
CA LEU A 87 6.47 -1.10 16.01
C LEU A 87 6.47 -2.14 17.14
N GLU A 88 7.52 -2.19 17.94
CA GLU A 88 7.73 -3.19 18.98
C GLU A 88 6.74 -3.00 20.15
N GLU A 89 6.28 -1.76 20.38
CA GLU A 89 5.30 -1.41 21.41
C GLU A 89 3.86 -1.79 21.04
N GLY A 90 3.61 -2.15 19.77
CA GLY A 90 2.25 -2.40 19.28
C GLY A 90 1.43 -1.13 19.05
N HIS A 91 2.04 0.06 19.14
CA HIS A 91 1.40 1.35 18.91
C HIS A 91 2.41 2.28 18.26
N TRP A 92 2.24 2.52 16.96
CA TRP A 92 3.17 3.31 16.19
C TRP A 92 2.44 4.38 15.40
N GLU A 93 2.65 5.66 15.75
CA GLU A 93 2.11 6.79 15.01
C GLU A 93 3.18 7.32 14.05
N ILE A 94 2.82 7.40 12.78
CA ILE A 94 3.68 7.82 11.67
C ILE A 94 3.03 8.96 10.90
N TYR A 95 3.86 9.84 10.36
CA TYR A 95 3.45 10.87 9.42
C TYR A 95 3.91 10.45 8.02
N MET A 96 2.97 10.38 7.07
CA MET A 96 3.21 9.93 5.70
C MET A 96 3.14 11.09 4.71
N GLU A 97 4.03 11.08 3.73
CA GLU A 97 4.18 12.09 2.69
C GLU A 97 4.15 11.44 1.30
N GLY A 98 3.04 10.78 0.98
CA GLY A 98 2.77 10.22 -0.35
C GLY A 98 2.05 11.18 -1.29
N LYS A 99 1.67 10.66 -2.45
CA LYS A 99 0.75 11.35 -3.36
C LYS A 99 -0.69 11.26 -2.83
N ILE A 100 -1.06 10.09 -2.31
CA ILE A 100 -2.41 9.79 -1.81
C ILE A 100 -2.44 9.84 -0.27
N LEU A 101 -1.62 9.04 0.40
CA LEU A 101 -1.53 8.97 1.85
C LEU A 101 -0.71 10.13 2.39
N LYS A 102 -1.38 11.04 3.11
CA LYS A 102 -0.78 12.26 3.67
C LYS A 102 -1.17 12.46 5.12
N GLY A 103 -0.24 12.95 5.92
CA GLY A 103 -0.50 13.27 7.32
C GLY A 103 -0.33 12.08 8.26
N ASN A 104 -0.95 12.16 9.43
CA ASN A 104 -0.75 11.23 10.53
C ASN A 104 -1.63 9.98 10.37
N PHE A 105 -1.00 8.83 10.59
CA PHE A 105 -1.61 7.50 10.65
C PHE A 105 -1.11 6.77 11.89
N VAL A 106 -1.88 5.79 12.35
CA VAL A 106 -1.45 4.91 13.44
C VAL A 106 -1.61 3.45 13.05
N LEU A 107 -0.58 2.66 13.38
CA LEU A 107 -0.61 1.20 13.44
C LEU A 107 -0.84 0.78 14.91
N LEU A 108 -1.96 0.12 15.16
CA LEU A 108 -2.33 -0.38 16.49
C LEU A 108 -2.47 -1.90 16.48
N LYS A 109 -1.65 -2.60 17.26
CA LYS A 109 -1.69 -4.05 17.38
C LYS A 109 -2.93 -4.49 18.15
N ILE A 110 -3.65 -5.49 17.63
CA ILE A 110 -4.83 -6.05 18.28
C ILE A 110 -4.37 -7.03 19.36
N LYS A 111 -4.73 -6.75 20.62
CA LYS A 111 -4.41 -7.62 21.76
C LYS A 111 -4.94 -9.05 21.53
N GLY A 112 -4.11 -10.05 21.82
CA GLY A 112 -4.45 -11.47 21.65
C GLY A 112 -4.41 -11.98 20.21
N LYS A 113 -4.05 -11.14 19.22
CA LYS A 113 -3.89 -11.56 17.82
C LYS A 113 -2.52 -11.12 17.29
N PRO A 114 -1.50 -12.00 17.31
CA PRO A 114 -0.10 -11.59 17.18
C PRO A 114 0.26 -10.86 15.87
N ASN A 115 -0.43 -11.14 14.77
CA ASN A 115 -0.16 -10.53 13.46
C ASN A 115 -1.22 -9.50 13.04
N TYR A 116 -2.22 -9.22 13.88
CA TYR A 116 -3.34 -8.37 13.49
C TYR A 116 -3.15 -6.97 14.03
N TRP A 117 -3.26 -5.99 13.13
CA TRP A 117 -3.13 -4.58 13.40
C TRP A 117 -4.33 -3.82 12.85
N LEU A 118 -4.51 -2.59 13.32
CA LEU A 118 -5.36 -1.60 12.69
C LEU A 118 -4.48 -0.51 12.10
N PHE A 119 -4.70 -0.18 10.84
CA PHE A 119 -4.13 0.99 10.18
C PHE A 119 -5.23 2.06 10.09
N ILE A 120 -5.01 3.19 10.75
CA ILE A 120 -6.05 4.21 10.96
C ILE A 120 -5.50 5.59 10.65
N LYS A 121 -6.20 6.34 9.79
CA LYS A 121 -5.93 7.76 9.57
C LYS A 121 -6.31 8.56 10.83
N LYS A 122 -5.43 9.45 11.28
CA LYS A 122 -5.73 10.38 12.38
C LYS A 122 -6.46 11.61 11.84
N LYS A 123 -7.25 12.27 12.70
CA LYS A 123 -7.84 13.58 12.39
C LYS A 123 -6.73 14.63 12.31
N ASP A 124 -6.49 15.17 11.13
CA ASP A 124 -5.60 16.30 10.87
C ASP A 124 -6.06 17.03 9.60
N LYS A 125 -5.28 18.02 9.14
CA LYS A 125 -5.59 18.84 7.97
C LYS A 125 -5.71 18.08 6.64
N PHE A 126 -5.25 16.82 6.57
CA PHE A 126 -5.31 15.99 5.37
C PHE A 126 -6.43 14.94 5.43
N ALA A 127 -7.18 14.86 6.53
CA ALA A 127 -8.27 13.91 6.66
C ALA A 127 -9.38 14.17 5.61
N ASP A 128 -9.85 13.10 4.98
CA ASP A 128 -10.94 13.13 4.00
C ASP A 128 -12.03 12.14 4.41
N TYR A 129 -13.13 12.65 4.97
CA TYR A 129 -14.27 11.84 5.42
C TYR A 129 -15.08 11.23 4.26
N ASN A 130 -14.88 11.70 3.04
CA ASN A 130 -15.53 11.18 1.85
C ASN A 130 -14.62 10.29 1.01
N PHE A 131 -13.44 9.93 1.54
CA PHE A 131 -12.42 9.19 0.81
C PHE A 131 -12.99 7.94 0.13
N LYS A 132 -12.76 7.84 -1.18
CA LYS A 132 -13.03 6.67 -1.98
C LYS A 132 -11.71 6.12 -2.50
N LEU A 133 -11.40 4.89 -2.11
CA LEU A 133 -10.26 4.18 -2.66
C LEU A 133 -10.46 3.98 -4.15
N LYS A 134 -9.46 4.36 -4.94
CA LYS A 134 -9.43 4.18 -6.39
C LYS A 134 -8.32 3.19 -6.73
N LEU A 135 -8.62 2.25 -7.61
CA LEU A 135 -7.64 1.30 -8.12
C LEU A 135 -6.81 1.95 -9.22
N ILE A 136 -5.50 1.72 -9.19
CA ILE A 136 -4.59 2.27 -10.19
C ILE A 136 -4.41 1.35 -11.38
N HIS A 137 -4.59 0.03 -11.25
CA HIS A 137 -4.43 -0.91 -12.37
C HIS A 137 -5.32 -0.53 -13.57
N LEU A 138 -6.52 0.01 -13.32
CA LEU A 138 -7.43 0.49 -14.37
C LEU A 138 -6.80 1.56 -15.27
N HIS A 139 -5.90 2.39 -14.73
CA HIS A 139 -5.19 3.39 -15.53
C HIS A 139 -4.09 2.74 -16.39
N TYR A 140 -3.44 1.68 -15.89
CA TYR A 140 -2.45 0.91 -16.65
C TYR A 140 -3.10 0.15 -17.80
N THR A 141 -4.26 -0.49 -17.57
CA THR A 141 -4.99 -1.21 -18.63
C THR A 141 -5.41 -0.26 -19.74
N LEU A 142 -6.02 0.88 -19.41
CA LEU A 142 -6.44 1.87 -20.41
C LEU A 142 -5.24 2.41 -21.19
N GLN A 143 -4.13 2.74 -20.54
CA GLN A 143 -2.95 3.26 -21.22
C GLN A 143 -2.31 2.23 -22.16
N ASN A 144 -2.30 0.94 -21.77
CA ASN A 144 -1.86 -0.14 -22.63
C ASN A 144 -2.81 -0.37 -23.82
N ASP A 145 -4.12 -0.34 -23.62
CA ASP A 145 -5.10 -0.47 -24.70
C ASP A 145 -4.99 0.67 -25.73
N PHE A 146 -4.75 1.90 -25.28
CA PHE A 146 -4.47 3.03 -26.18
C PHE A 146 -3.17 2.86 -26.97
N LEU A 147 -2.12 2.30 -26.36
CA LEU A 147 -0.87 1.99 -27.07
C LEU A 147 -1.07 0.88 -28.11
N TRP A 148 -1.85 -0.17 -27.80
CA TRP A 148 -2.18 -1.23 -28.74
C TRP A 148 -3.01 -0.73 -29.92
N ILE A 149 -4.02 0.12 -29.69
CA ILE A 149 -4.82 0.72 -30.77
C ILE A 149 -3.94 1.55 -31.69
N ASN A 150 -3.05 2.39 -31.14
CA ASN A 150 -2.14 3.19 -31.95
C ASN A 150 -1.14 2.33 -32.73
N LEU A 151 -0.63 1.25 -32.14
CA LEU A 151 0.26 0.31 -32.83
C LEU A 151 -0.48 -0.41 -33.98
N LEU A 152 -1.73 -0.80 -33.77
CA LEU A 152 -2.56 -1.44 -34.81
C LEU A 152 -2.82 -0.49 -35.98
N ILE A 153 -3.08 0.80 -35.70
CA ILE A 153 -3.26 1.84 -36.73
C ILE A 153 -1.98 2.06 -37.54
N ILE A 154 -0.80 2.00 -36.91
CA ILE A 154 0.49 2.12 -37.60
C ILE A 154 0.80 0.90 -38.48
N ILE A 155 0.39 -0.31 -38.08
CA ILE A 155 0.65 -1.54 -38.84
C ILE A 155 -0.34 -1.71 -40.01
N LEU A 156 -1.50 -1.06 -39.96
CA LEU A 156 -2.56 -1.16 -40.98
C LEU A 156 -2.59 0.01 -41.98
N ASN A 157 -1.63 0.94 -41.94
CA ASN A 157 -1.41 2.00 -42.94
C ASN A 157 0.00 1.88 -43.53
#